data_AF-A0A919PDL5-F1
#
_entry.id   AF-A0A919PDL5-F1
#
_cell.length_a   1.000
_cell.length_b   1.000
_cell.length_c   1.000
_cell.angle_alpha   90.00
_cell.angle_beta   90.00
_cell.angle_gamma   90.00
#
_symmetry.space_group_name_H-M   'P 1'
#
loop_
_entity.id
_entity.type
_entity.pdbx_description
1 polymer ?
#
loop_
_entity_poly.entity_id
_entity_poly.type
_entity_poly.pdbx_seq_one_letter_code
_entity_poly.pdbx_strand_id
1 'polypeptide(L)'
;MTIPSLNVASSDCAGSFFAGRIPRCVTLHHAASLSDLRAVLTTVTWPPGPVYLDLIGHSTRGHRLLRLGRTPIDMLDRTVARFFAGLATDGVLDRHDVVAVRLLGCQTAVTDPARRTLRMLSRTLGLPTYGTLVPLLKSHSDASGLSPRFAHVLAPG
;
A
#
# COMPACT_ATOMS: atom_id res chain seq x y z
N MET A 1 11.70 16.21 8.66
CA MET A 1 11.86 15.90 7.23
C MET A 1 10.80 14.86 6.88
N THR A 2 9.99 15.08 5.85
CA THR A 2 8.89 14.16 5.49
C THR A 2 9.39 13.14 4.48
N ILE A 3 9.24 11.85 4.79
CA ILE A 3 9.58 10.76 3.87
C ILE A 3 8.52 10.74 2.74
N PRO A 4 8.90 10.84 1.45
CA PRO A 4 7.97 10.78 0.34
C PRO A 4 7.31 9.40 0.21
N SER A 5 6.24 9.33 -0.58
CA SER A 5 5.53 8.08 -0.84
C SER A 5 5.43 7.82 -2.35
N LEU A 6 5.74 6.58 -2.77
CA LEU A 6 5.30 6.05 -4.05
C LEU A 6 3.88 5.51 -3.87
N ASN A 7 2.91 6.08 -4.59
CA ASN A 7 1.50 5.75 -4.42
C ASN A 7 1.02 4.87 -5.58
N VAL A 8 0.55 3.66 -5.27
CA VAL A 8 -0.08 2.75 -6.22
C VAL A 8 -1.51 2.45 -5.77
N ALA A 9 -2.49 2.95 -6.51
CA ALA A 9 -3.89 2.68 -6.27
C ALA A 9 -4.42 1.52 -7.10
N SER A 10 -5.31 0.76 -6.47
CA SER A 10 -6.23 -0.12 -7.17
C SER A 10 -7.05 0.70 -8.16
N SER A 11 -7.14 0.23 -9.42
CA SER A 11 -7.80 0.97 -10.50
C SER A 11 -9.28 1.29 -10.22
N ASP A 12 -9.97 0.47 -9.44
CA ASP A 12 -11.37 0.69 -9.01
C ASP A 12 -11.51 1.69 -7.85
N CYS A 13 -10.40 2.04 -7.19
CA CYS A 13 -10.37 2.94 -6.03
C CYS A 13 -9.96 4.37 -6.41
N ALA A 14 -9.06 4.52 -7.38
CA ALA A 14 -8.44 5.81 -7.70
C ALA A 14 -9.45 6.92 -8.05
N GLY A 15 -10.53 6.56 -8.76
CA GLY A 15 -11.61 7.50 -9.11
C GLY A 15 -12.47 7.96 -7.94
N SER A 16 -12.47 7.27 -6.80
CA SER A 16 -13.27 7.66 -5.62
C SER A 16 -12.43 8.30 -4.51
N PHE A 17 -11.17 7.85 -4.37
CA PHE A 17 -10.26 8.31 -3.32
C PHE A 17 -9.57 9.64 -3.66
N PHE A 18 -9.20 9.89 -4.92
CA PHE A 18 -8.50 11.11 -5.35
C PHE A 18 -9.34 12.07 -6.20
N ALA A 19 -10.52 11.66 -6.70
CA ALA A 19 -11.39 12.59 -7.44
C ALA A 19 -12.05 13.62 -6.51
N GLY A 20 -11.50 14.82 -6.48
CA GLY A 20 -12.07 16.01 -5.84
C GLY A 20 -11.52 17.26 -6.54
N ARG A 21 -12.30 18.33 -6.56
CA ARG A 21 -12.06 19.61 -7.27
C ARG A 21 -10.75 20.37 -6.92
N ILE A 22 -9.89 19.80 -6.10
CA ILE A 22 -8.59 20.37 -5.75
C ILE A 22 -7.54 19.39 -6.26
N PRO A 23 -6.72 19.75 -7.27
CA PRO A 23 -5.58 18.95 -7.67
C PRO A 23 -4.61 18.92 -6.49
N ARG A 24 -4.67 17.88 -5.67
CA ARG A 24 -3.55 17.51 -4.83
C ARG A 24 -2.69 16.63 -5.72
N CYS A 25 -1.63 17.21 -6.27
CA CYS A 25 -0.71 16.57 -7.21
C CYS A 25 0.05 15.42 -6.52
N VAL A 26 -0.65 14.32 -6.22
CA VAL A 26 -0.03 13.05 -5.86
C VAL A 26 0.15 12.31 -7.18
N THR A 27 1.40 12.00 -7.53
CA THR A 27 1.66 11.07 -8.63
C THR A 27 1.09 9.71 -8.23
N LEU A 28 -0.03 9.35 -8.84
CA LEU A 28 -0.76 8.13 -8.54
C LEU A 28 -0.57 7.14 -9.69
N HIS A 29 0.07 6.02 -9.38
CA HIS A 29 0.13 4.89 -10.29
C HIS A 29 -1.07 3.98 -10.07
N HIS A 30 -1.46 3.24 -11.10
CA HIS A 30 -2.62 2.36 -11.05
C HIS A 30 -2.21 0.92 -11.30
N ALA A 31 -2.77 0.01 -10.52
CA ALA A 31 -2.63 -1.42 -10.74
C ALA A 31 -3.97 -2.12 -10.52
N ALA A 32 -4.44 -2.91 -11.49
CA ALA A 32 -5.66 -3.69 -11.39
C ALA A 32 -5.40 -5.15 -10.98
N SER A 33 -4.12 -5.54 -10.88
CA SER A 33 -3.67 -6.88 -10.59
C SER A 33 -2.27 -6.88 -10.00
N LEU A 34 -1.83 -8.03 -9.47
CA LEU A 34 -0.46 -8.19 -8.97
C LEU A 34 0.58 -8.03 -10.10
N SER A 35 0.29 -8.52 -11.31
CA SER A 35 1.17 -8.31 -12.47
C SER A 35 1.32 -6.83 -12.82
N ASP A 36 0.22 -6.06 -12.78
CA ASP A 36 0.28 -4.61 -13.01
C ASP A 36 1.09 -3.92 -11.92
N LEU A 37 0.92 -4.33 -10.66
CA LEU A 37 1.72 -3.80 -9.56
C LEU A 37 3.20 -4.04 -9.81
N ARG A 38 3.61 -5.25 -10.23
CA ARG A 38 5.02 -5.50 -10.57
C ARG A 38 5.48 -4.62 -11.73
N ALA A 39 4.69 -4.50 -12.79
CA ALA A 39 5.02 -3.64 -13.92
C ALA A 39 5.25 -2.19 -13.48
N VAL A 40 4.35 -1.64 -12.66
CA VAL A 40 4.50 -0.30 -12.08
C VAL A 40 5.79 -0.20 -11.27
N LEU A 41 6.02 -1.10 -10.31
CA LEU A 41 7.20 -1.03 -9.43
C LEU A 41 8.53 -1.14 -10.19
N THR A 42 8.54 -1.80 -11.35
CA THR A 42 9.74 -1.94 -12.19
C THR A 42 9.95 -0.85 -13.23
N THR A 43 8.92 -0.04 -13.53
CA THR A 43 9.00 0.98 -14.60
C THR A 43 8.89 2.41 -14.09
N VAL A 44 8.42 2.59 -12.85
CA VAL A 44 8.27 3.91 -12.26
C VAL A 44 9.62 4.55 -11.93
N THR A 45 9.67 5.87 -12.05
CA THR A 45 10.76 6.67 -11.48
C THR A 45 10.54 6.82 -9.98
N TRP A 46 11.38 6.15 -9.19
CA TRP A 46 11.33 6.24 -7.73
C TRP A 46 11.86 7.58 -7.21
N PRO A 47 11.28 8.13 -6.13
CA PRO A 47 11.87 9.26 -5.42
C PRO A 47 13.30 8.93 -4.94
N PRO A 48 14.23 9.89 -4.91
CA PRO A 48 15.56 9.66 -4.36
C PRO A 48 15.52 9.56 -2.82
N GLY A 49 16.28 8.61 -2.28
CA GLY A 49 16.39 8.37 -0.83
C GLY A 49 15.20 7.63 -0.23
N PRO A 50 15.03 7.68 1.11
CA PRO A 50 14.03 6.88 1.80
C PRO A 50 12.61 7.14 1.30
N VAL A 51 11.84 6.08 1.04
CA VAL A 51 10.49 6.20 0.49
C VAL A 51 9.51 5.21 1.12
N TYR A 52 8.25 5.62 1.28
CA TYR A 52 7.15 4.71 1.60
C TYR A 52 6.52 4.15 0.33
N LEU A 53 6.18 2.86 0.33
CA LEU A 53 5.31 2.29 -0.70
C LEU A 53 3.87 2.25 -0.18
N ASP A 54 3.00 3.08 -0.76
CA ASP A 54 1.58 3.15 -0.45
C ASP A 54 0.77 2.34 -1.43
N LEU A 55 0.19 1.23 -0.96
CA LEU A 55 -0.79 0.46 -1.70
C LEU A 55 -2.18 0.92 -1.28
N ILE A 56 -2.93 1.52 -2.20
CA ILE A 56 -4.20 2.19 -1.91
C ILE A 56 -5.34 1.39 -2.54
N GLY A 57 -6.40 1.13 -1.79
CA GLY A 57 -7.50 0.31 -2.30
C GLY A 57 -8.65 0.14 -1.33
N HIS A 58 -9.67 -0.57 -1.78
CA HIS A 58 -10.78 -0.94 -0.90
C HIS A 58 -10.39 -2.09 0.02
N SER A 59 -10.89 -2.07 1.26
CA SER A 59 -10.83 -3.25 2.13
C SER A 59 -11.95 -4.22 1.76
N THR A 60 -11.68 -5.54 1.78
CA THR A 60 -12.72 -6.56 1.66
C THR A 60 -13.74 -6.47 2.79
N ARG A 61 -14.98 -6.91 2.52
CA ARG A 61 -15.99 -7.08 3.58
C ARG A 61 -15.59 -8.25 4.49
N GLY A 62 -15.87 -8.15 5.78
CA GLY A 62 -15.53 -9.17 6.77
C GLY A 62 -14.05 -9.10 7.17
N HIS A 63 -13.14 -9.65 6.36
CA HIS A 63 -11.73 -9.79 6.72
C HIS A 63 -10.93 -8.48 6.69
N ARG A 64 -11.45 -7.41 6.09
CA ARG A 64 -10.79 -6.09 6.01
C ARG A 64 -9.40 -6.14 5.36
N LEU A 65 -9.17 -7.04 4.42
CA LEU A 65 -7.92 -7.10 3.67
C LEU A 65 -7.91 -6.03 2.59
N LEU A 66 -6.78 -5.36 2.36
CA LEU A 66 -6.66 -4.48 1.21
C LEU A 66 -6.86 -5.28 -0.08
N ARG A 67 -7.59 -4.72 -1.05
CA ARG A 67 -7.80 -5.33 -2.36
C ARG A 67 -7.12 -4.50 -3.45
N LEU A 68 -6.39 -5.18 -4.33
CA LEU A 68 -5.87 -4.64 -5.57
C LEU A 68 -6.64 -5.24 -6.75
N GLY A 69 -7.38 -4.41 -7.47
CA GLY A 69 -8.40 -4.83 -8.43
C GLY A 69 -9.37 -5.82 -7.78
N ARG A 70 -9.39 -7.07 -8.22
CA ARG A 70 -10.23 -8.13 -7.61
C ARG A 70 -9.52 -8.97 -6.56
N THR A 71 -8.21 -8.77 -6.36
CA THR A 71 -7.36 -9.64 -5.55
C THR A 71 -7.19 -9.06 -4.14
N PRO A 72 -7.72 -9.71 -3.09
CA PRO A 72 -7.35 -9.40 -1.72
C PRO A 72 -5.87 -9.69 -1.51
N ILE A 73 -5.17 -8.78 -0.83
CA ILE A 73 -3.83 -9.05 -0.30
C ILE A 73 -4.03 -9.93 0.93
N ASP A 74 -4.05 -11.24 0.71
CA ASP A 74 -4.10 -12.28 1.74
C ASP A 74 -2.81 -13.10 1.67
N MET A 75 -1.97 -13.04 2.70
CA MET A 75 -0.71 -13.80 2.71
C MET A 75 -0.90 -15.31 2.92
N LEU A 76 -2.13 -15.79 3.16
CA LEU A 76 -2.47 -17.21 3.11
C LEU A 76 -2.76 -17.70 1.68
N ASP A 77 -3.06 -16.79 0.76
CA ASP A 77 -3.14 -17.11 -0.66
C ASP A 77 -1.72 -17.32 -1.21
N ARG A 78 -1.44 -18.52 -1.72
CA ARG A 78 -0.11 -18.89 -2.25
C ARG A 78 0.34 -17.99 -3.40
N THR A 79 -0.58 -17.51 -4.22
CA THR A 79 -0.28 -16.61 -5.35
C THR A 79 0.18 -15.26 -4.83
N VAL A 80 -0.52 -14.70 -3.85
CA VAL A 80 -0.16 -13.43 -3.20
C VAL A 80 1.16 -13.57 -2.45
N ALA A 81 1.33 -14.64 -1.66
CA ALA A 81 2.56 -14.89 -0.92
C ALA A 81 3.77 -15.05 -1.86
N ARG A 82 3.62 -15.83 -2.94
CA ARG A 82 4.69 -16.01 -3.95
C ARG A 82 5.02 -14.70 -4.65
N PHE A 83 4.03 -13.86 -4.93
CA PHE A 83 4.25 -12.56 -5.53
C PHE A 83 5.15 -11.67 -4.66
N PHE A 84 4.79 -11.48 -3.38
CA PHE A 84 5.59 -10.63 -2.48
C PHE A 84 6.96 -11.25 -2.15
N ALA A 85 7.06 -12.57 -2.05
CA ALA A 85 8.34 -13.26 -1.94
C ALA A 85 9.22 -13.01 -3.18
N GLY A 86 8.62 -13.00 -4.38
CA GLY A 86 9.32 -12.64 -5.61
C GLY A 86 9.84 -11.21 -5.58
N LEU A 87 9.05 -10.23 -5.12
CA LEU A 87 9.50 -8.85 -4.98
C LEU A 87 10.69 -8.70 -4.01
N ALA A 88 10.68 -9.47 -2.92
CA ALA A 88 11.78 -9.50 -1.96
C ALA A 88 13.04 -10.13 -2.56
N THR A 89 12.92 -11.30 -3.21
CA THR A 89 14.05 -12.00 -3.86
C THR A 89 14.67 -11.16 -4.97
N ASP A 90 13.85 -10.46 -5.77
CA ASP A 90 14.32 -9.62 -6.86
C ASP A 90 14.95 -8.30 -6.37
N GLY A 91 14.91 -8.02 -5.05
CA GLY A 91 15.44 -6.81 -4.43
C GLY A 91 14.76 -5.53 -4.89
N VAL A 92 13.50 -5.60 -5.37
CA VAL A 92 12.81 -4.45 -5.98
C VAL A 92 12.69 -3.30 -4.98
N LEU A 93 12.27 -3.59 -3.76
CA LEU A 93 12.03 -2.56 -2.74
C LEU A 93 13.34 -2.04 -2.13
N ASP A 94 14.32 -2.92 -1.94
CA ASP A 94 15.63 -2.59 -1.36
C ASP A 94 16.44 -1.63 -2.27
N ARG A 95 16.47 -1.89 -3.58
CA ARG A 95 17.15 -1.03 -4.57
C ARG A 95 16.60 0.40 -4.65
N HIS A 96 15.42 0.65 -4.09
CA HIS A 96 14.75 1.94 -4.11
C HIS A 96 14.56 2.55 -2.71
N ASP A 97 15.31 2.07 -1.71
CA ASP A 97 15.31 2.60 -0.33
C ASP A 97 13.90 2.66 0.28
N VAL A 98 13.10 1.62 0.00
CA VAL A 98 11.75 1.52 0.56
C VAL A 98 11.84 1.16 2.03
N VAL A 99 11.44 2.10 2.90
CA VAL A 99 11.57 1.93 4.35
C VAL A 99 10.33 1.34 5.02
N ALA A 100 9.18 1.38 4.35
CA ALA A 100 7.98 0.67 4.79
C ALA A 100 6.96 0.51 3.66
N VAL A 101 6.10 -0.51 3.81
CA VAL A 101 4.90 -0.70 2.98
C VAL A 101 3.67 -0.35 3.80
N ARG A 102 2.76 0.44 3.23
CA ARG A 102 1.50 0.83 3.89
C ARG A 102 0.31 0.36 3.05
N LEU A 103 -0.53 -0.49 3.64
CA LEU A 103 -1.76 -0.99 3.04
C LEU A 103 -2.92 -0.04 3.38
N LEU A 104 -3.10 0.98 2.55
CA LEU A 104 -4.03 2.09 2.75
C LEU A 104 -5.43 1.76 2.20
N GLY A 105 -6.20 1.04 3.01
CA GLY A 105 -7.63 0.82 2.82
C GLY A 105 -8.41 1.17 4.09
N CYS A 106 -9.71 0.91 4.13
CA CYS A 106 -10.48 1.12 5.36
C CYS A 106 -10.22 -0.01 6.36
N GLN A 107 -9.65 0.32 7.52
CA GLN A 107 -9.51 -0.59 8.66
C GLN A 107 -8.67 -1.86 8.37
N THR A 108 -7.59 -1.74 7.60
CA THR A 108 -6.74 -2.87 7.17
C THR A 108 -5.82 -3.41 8.28
N ALA A 109 -6.00 -2.98 9.53
CA ALA A 109 -5.29 -3.50 10.71
C ALA A 109 -6.21 -3.82 11.90
N VAL A 110 -7.54 -3.88 11.70
CA VAL A 110 -8.49 -4.06 12.84
C VAL A 110 -8.87 -5.51 13.11
N THR A 111 -8.84 -6.38 12.10
CA THR A 111 -9.25 -7.78 12.22
C THR A 111 -8.05 -8.71 12.35
N ASP A 112 -8.23 -9.90 12.92
CA ASP A 112 -7.16 -10.89 13.03
C ASP A 112 -6.62 -11.34 11.67
N PRO A 113 -7.43 -11.60 10.63
CA PRO A 113 -6.92 -11.88 9.29
C PRO A 113 -6.06 -10.74 8.75
N ALA A 114 -6.49 -9.48 8.89
CA ALA A 114 -5.74 -8.34 8.39
C ALA A 114 -4.40 -8.16 9.11
N ARG A 115 -4.40 -8.24 10.45
CA ARG A 115 -3.17 -8.19 11.25
C ARG A 115 -2.22 -9.35 10.93
N ARG A 116 -2.75 -10.55 10.70
CA ARG A 116 -1.95 -11.71 10.28
C ARG A 116 -1.30 -11.46 8.92
N THR A 117 -2.05 -10.97 7.93
CA THR A 117 -1.53 -10.59 6.62
C THR A 117 -0.39 -9.57 6.76
N LEU A 118 -0.57 -8.53 7.58
CA LEU A 118 0.47 -7.51 7.79
C LEU A 118 1.76 -8.12 8.39
N ARG A 119 1.66 -8.99 9.40
CA ARG A 119 2.84 -9.69 9.96
C ARG A 119 3.56 -10.53 8.93
N MET A 120 2.80 -11.33 8.18
CA MET A 120 3.36 -12.22 7.18
C MET A 120 4.04 -11.40 6.08
N LEU A 121 3.38 -10.33 5.62
CA LEU A 121 3.92 -9.44 4.59
C LEU A 121 5.21 -8.76 5.08
N SER A 122 5.22 -8.24 6.31
CA SER A 122 6.41 -7.62 6.91
C SER A 122 7.58 -8.59 7.01
N ARG A 123 7.33 -9.83 7.42
CA ARG A 123 8.36 -10.89 7.44
C ARG A 123 8.84 -11.27 6.05
N THR A 124 7.93 -11.40 5.09
CA THR A 124 8.26 -11.77 3.71
C THR A 124 9.09 -10.70 3.02
N LEU A 125 8.79 -9.43 3.25
CA LEU A 125 9.50 -8.31 2.64
C LEU A 125 10.74 -7.86 3.43
N GLY A 126 10.89 -8.29 4.68
CA GLY A 126 11.98 -7.85 5.55
C GLY A 126 11.88 -6.37 5.98
N LEU A 127 10.70 -5.76 5.85
CA LEU A 127 10.48 -4.33 6.13
C LEU A 127 9.15 -4.10 6.88
N PRO A 128 9.04 -3.01 7.66
CA PRO A 128 7.82 -2.67 8.37
C PRO A 128 6.62 -2.57 7.42
N THR A 129 5.54 -3.28 7.74
CA THR A 129 4.28 -3.18 7.01
C THR A 129 3.20 -2.64 7.94
N TYR A 130 2.45 -1.64 7.45
CA TYR A 130 1.39 -0.99 8.21
C TYR A 130 0.04 -1.16 7.53
N GLY A 131 -1.01 -1.30 8.33
CA GLY A 131 -2.39 -1.13 7.89
C GLY A 131 -3.05 0.03 8.64
N THR A 132 -4.34 0.23 8.41
CA THR A 132 -5.10 1.36 8.97
C THR A 132 -6.05 0.89 10.08
N LEU A 133 -6.20 1.73 11.11
CA LEU A 133 -7.11 1.51 12.24
C LEU A 133 -8.51 2.06 11.98
N VAL A 134 -8.62 3.09 11.14
CA VAL A 134 -9.88 3.80 10.84
C VAL A 134 -10.13 3.84 9.33
N PRO A 135 -11.37 4.10 8.89
CA PRO A 135 -11.64 4.45 7.51
C PRO A 135 -10.79 5.64 7.08
N LEU A 136 -10.10 5.52 5.94
CA LEU A 136 -9.33 6.64 5.41
C LEU A 136 -10.24 7.63 4.69
N LEU A 137 -10.07 8.90 4.98
CA LEU A 137 -10.75 10.01 4.34
C LEU A 137 -9.76 10.77 3.44
N LYS A 138 -10.29 11.51 2.46
CA LYS A 138 -9.48 12.39 1.58
C LYS A 138 -8.65 13.42 2.35
N SER A 139 -9.12 13.83 3.53
CA SER A 139 -8.40 14.75 4.42
C SER A 139 -7.11 14.14 4.98
N HIS A 140 -6.93 12.82 4.94
CA HIS A 140 -5.74 12.15 5.45
C HIS A 140 -4.53 12.26 4.52
N SER A 141 -4.72 12.65 3.26
CA SER A 141 -3.66 12.72 2.25
C SER A 141 -3.37 14.14 1.77
N ASP A 142 -2.10 14.42 1.48
CA ASP A 142 -1.62 15.63 0.82
C ASP A 142 -0.81 15.26 -0.43
N ALA A 143 -0.11 16.22 -1.06
CA ALA A 143 0.64 16.01 -2.30
C ALA A 143 1.76 14.94 -2.17
N SER A 144 2.17 14.59 -0.95
CA SER A 144 3.21 13.59 -0.69
C SER A 144 2.68 12.18 -0.38
N GLY A 145 1.36 11.98 -0.41
CA GLY A 145 0.69 10.73 -0.02
C GLY A 145 -0.05 10.86 1.30
N LEU A 146 -0.03 9.82 2.14
CA LEU A 146 -0.60 9.90 3.50
C LEU A 146 0.17 10.94 4.34
N SER A 147 -0.55 11.94 4.85
CA SER A 147 0.05 13.04 5.60
C SER A 147 0.59 12.54 6.96
N PRO A 148 1.83 12.88 7.35
CA PRO A 148 2.44 12.39 8.61
C PRO A 148 1.64 12.71 9.87
N ARG A 149 0.83 13.78 9.86
CA ARG A 149 -0.07 14.13 10.97
C ARG A 149 -1.09 13.03 11.30
N PHE A 150 -1.40 12.17 10.33
CA PHE A 150 -2.29 11.03 10.49
C PHE A 150 -1.54 9.71 10.69
N ALA A 151 -0.24 9.71 10.98
CA ALA A 151 0.50 8.47 11.25
C ALA A 151 -0.09 7.64 12.40
N HIS A 152 -0.78 8.29 13.34
CA HIS A 152 -1.51 7.63 14.44
C HIS A 152 -2.67 6.72 13.98
N VAL A 153 -3.11 6.84 12.72
CA VAL A 153 -4.12 5.95 12.14
C VAL A 153 -3.54 4.64 11.62
N LEU A 154 -2.21 4.52 11.59
CA LEU A 154 -1.51 3.33 11.14
C LEU A 154 -1.24 2.40 12.33
N ALA A 155 -1.28 1.10 12.06
CA ALA A 155 -0.82 0.08 12.99
C ALA A 155 0.12 -0.90 12.28
N PRO A 156 1.22 -1.29 12.94
CA PRO A 156 2.15 -2.26 12.39
C PRO A 156 1.50 -3.65 12.33
N GLY A 157 2.05 -4.50 11.44
CA GLY A 157 1.77 -5.93 11.42
C GLY A 157 2.23 -6.64 12.67
#